data_AF-A0A813G964-F1
#
_entry.id   AF-A0A813G964-F1
#
_cell.length_a   1.000
_cell.length_b   1.000
_cell.length_c   1.000
_cell.angle_alpha   90.00
_cell.angle_beta   90.00
_cell.angle_gamma   90.00
#
_symmetry.space_group_name_H-M   'P 1'
#
loop_
_entity.id
_entity.type
_entity.pdbx_description
1 polymer ?
#
loop_
_entity_poly.entity_id
_entity_poly.type
_entity_poly.pdbx_seq_one_letter_code
_entity_poly.pdbx_strand_id
1 'polypeptide(L)'
;YWVCAYANNQWDLGGDVCEDPAETSFRKAMRLARGLLSVLDAGAICYRRIWCIYEIHVANVEQTETESGSPYLFDVYTVGADAGRSGSGGGGAIGITDGYVAADGTGEKQARKKRHREWKFPFELVQKALDIDIQTALASEERDRLSILNSIAGAADLSGCPPAAHENYDRLNSVLHGRFVAASWVRAAELQLEMSRHSVALAASQLRRLTLHFGGGCLETLQDAAVTLLAESLPTTLESLFLGFAGCRKLTDAAAVSLAASLPGLTKLRDLELRFATGAKITDLGCCALAEGITPRADTLQQLHLDFTGNPSLTDAACASLAESLLQLKALRQVWLSLGGCKQVSKEARAMLEEASSREGLQSWVTIGKAHCDHKGSVDVSLEQAQP
;
A
#
# COMPACT_ATOMS: atom_id res chain seq x y z
N TYR A 1 -1.45 11.35 -15.90
CA TYR A 1 -2.07 12.13 -14.82
C TYR A 1 -2.76 13.33 -15.44
N TRP A 2 -3.90 13.70 -14.88
CA TRP A 2 -4.70 14.84 -15.32
C TRP A 2 -4.36 16.10 -14.49
N VAL A 3 -4.59 17.29 -15.04
CA VAL A 3 -4.37 18.59 -14.37
C VAL A 3 -5.62 19.45 -14.51
N CYS A 4 -6.24 19.80 -13.38
CA CYS A 4 -7.55 20.46 -13.32
C CYS A 4 -7.66 21.75 -14.14
N ALA A 5 -6.59 22.55 -14.21
CA ALA A 5 -6.60 23.82 -14.94
C ALA A 5 -6.82 23.67 -16.47
N TYR A 6 -6.49 22.52 -17.06
CA TYR A 6 -6.62 22.29 -18.51
C TYR A 6 -7.90 21.54 -18.89
N ALA A 7 -8.74 21.16 -17.91
CA ALA A 7 -9.97 20.40 -18.17
C ALA A 7 -11.10 21.27 -18.72
N ASN A 8 -11.10 22.56 -18.35
CA ASN A 8 -12.14 23.48 -18.74
C ASN A 8 -11.73 24.31 -19.95
N ASN A 9 -12.72 24.60 -20.77
CA ASN A 9 -12.69 25.77 -21.61
C ASN A 9 -12.67 27.03 -20.73
N GLN A 10 -11.47 27.55 -20.46
CA GLN A 10 -11.30 28.77 -19.65
C GLN A 10 -12.00 30.00 -20.26
N TRP A 11 -12.42 29.93 -21.53
CA TRP A 11 -13.19 30.97 -22.21
C TRP A 11 -14.71 30.86 -21.95
N ASP A 12 -15.19 29.71 -21.46
CA ASP A 12 -16.60 29.46 -21.14
C ASP A 12 -16.74 28.48 -19.95
N LEU A 13 -16.21 28.89 -18.79
CA LEU A 13 -16.31 28.11 -17.56
C LEU A 13 -17.76 27.81 -17.15
N GLY A 14 -18.68 28.74 -17.45
CA GLY A 14 -20.10 28.59 -17.11
C GLY A 14 -20.81 27.48 -17.91
N GLY A 15 -20.33 27.17 -19.12
CA GLY A 15 -20.83 26.05 -19.91
C GLY A 15 -20.29 24.68 -19.47
N ASP A 16 -19.11 24.65 -18.86
CA ASP A 16 -18.43 23.41 -18.45
C ASP A 16 -18.72 22.98 -16.99
N VAL A 17 -19.12 23.93 -16.13
CA VAL A 17 -19.50 23.71 -14.74
C VAL A 17 -21.02 23.75 -14.62
N CYS A 18 -21.64 22.57 -14.66
CA CYS A 18 -23.09 22.38 -14.54
C CYS A 18 -23.52 21.99 -13.12
N GLU A 19 -24.84 21.93 -12.90
CA GLU A 19 -25.44 21.63 -11.60
C GLU A 19 -25.03 20.26 -11.04
N ASP A 20 -24.94 19.24 -11.90
CA ASP A 20 -24.39 17.94 -11.54
C ASP A 20 -22.87 17.91 -11.80
N PRO A 21 -22.02 17.77 -10.77
CA PRO A 21 -20.58 17.63 -10.93
C PRO A 21 -20.16 16.46 -11.85
N ALA A 22 -20.99 15.42 -11.98
CA ALA A 22 -20.70 14.24 -12.79
C ALA A 22 -20.75 14.50 -14.32
N GLU A 23 -21.44 15.56 -14.74
CA GLU A 23 -21.60 15.94 -16.14
C GLU A 23 -20.54 16.95 -16.64
N THR A 24 -19.72 17.44 -15.71
CA THR A 24 -18.67 18.41 -16.00
C THR A 24 -17.58 17.88 -16.93
N SER A 25 -16.89 18.79 -17.62
CA SER A 25 -15.69 18.46 -18.41
C SER A 25 -14.58 17.83 -17.54
N PHE A 26 -14.47 18.23 -16.27
CA PHE A 26 -13.60 17.60 -15.27
C PHE A 26 -13.85 16.11 -15.18
N ARG A 27 -15.11 15.72 -14.95
CA ARG A 27 -15.46 14.30 -14.78
C ARG A 27 -15.20 13.50 -16.05
N LYS A 28 -15.46 14.07 -17.23
CA LYS A 28 -15.15 13.43 -18.52
C LYS A 28 -13.64 13.19 -18.67
N ALA A 29 -12.81 14.17 -18.33
CA ALA A 29 -11.35 14.03 -18.39
C ALA A 29 -10.83 13.00 -17.37
N MET A 30 -11.41 12.93 -16.17
CA MET A 30 -11.04 11.93 -15.17
C MET A 30 -11.31 10.50 -15.62
N ARG A 31 -12.41 10.26 -16.36
CA ARG A 31 -12.75 8.94 -16.93
C ARG A 31 -11.64 8.40 -17.84
N LEU A 32 -11.06 9.27 -18.66
CA LEU A 32 -10.01 8.92 -19.62
C LEU A 32 -8.60 8.86 -18.98
N ALA A 33 -8.45 9.38 -17.77
CA ALA A 33 -7.15 9.44 -17.11
C ALA A 33 -6.75 8.08 -16.50
N ARG A 34 -5.44 7.87 -16.37
CA ARG A 34 -4.88 6.72 -15.61
C ARG A 34 -5.04 6.85 -14.09
N GLY A 35 -5.27 8.06 -13.60
CA GLY A 35 -5.21 8.35 -12.18
C GLY A 35 -5.17 9.85 -11.87
N LEU A 36 -5.38 10.16 -10.60
CA LEU A 36 -5.32 11.48 -10.01
C LEU A 36 -3.95 11.74 -9.36
N LEU A 37 -3.43 12.96 -9.56
CA LEU A 37 -2.21 13.44 -8.90
C LEU A 37 -2.55 14.71 -8.10
N SER A 38 -2.51 14.63 -6.78
CA SER A 38 -2.58 15.82 -5.91
C SER A 38 -1.19 16.42 -5.72
N VAL A 39 -1.03 17.71 -5.99
CA VAL A 39 0.22 18.44 -5.74
C VAL A 39 0.02 19.38 -4.55
N LEU A 40 0.72 19.12 -3.46
CA LEU A 40 0.54 19.84 -2.19
C LEU A 40 1.54 20.98 -2.06
N ASP A 41 1.04 22.13 -1.61
CA ASP A 41 1.86 23.16 -0.98
C ASP A 41 2.15 22.81 0.50
N ALA A 42 2.90 23.69 1.19
CA ALA A 42 3.26 23.52 2.59
C ALA A 42 2.07 23.50 3.57
N GLY A 43 0.89 23.95 3.12
CA GLY A 43 -0.35 23.98 3.89
C GLY A 43 -1.35 22.89 3.52
N ALA A 44 -1.06 22.07 2.51
CA ALA A 44 -2.01 21.17 1.85
C ALA A 44 -3.34 21.89 1.49
N ILE A 45 -3.25 23.14 1.02
CA ILE A 45 -4.43 24.01 0.80
C ILE A 45 -5.40 23.43 -0.22
N CYS A 46 -4.93 22.60 -1.16
CA CYS A 46 -5.80 21.93 -2.13
C CYS A 46 -6.93 21.15 -1.46
N TYR A 47 -6.70 20.53 -0.29
CA TYR A 47 -7.75 19.78 0.42
C TYR A 47 -8.76 20.67 1.16
N ARG A 48 -8.59 21.98 1.12
CA ARG A 48 -9.63 22.96 1.52
C ARG A 48 -10.50 23.40 0.34
N ARG A 49 -10.24 22.91 -0.87
CA ARG A 49 -10.97 23.28 -2.09
C ARG A 49 -11.91 22.15 -2.46
N ILE A 50 -13.21 22.44 -2.53
CA ILE A 50 -14.23 21.40 -2.70
C ILE A 50 -14.08 20.62 -4.01
N TRP A 51 -13.62 21.27 -5.08
CA TRP A 51 -13.35 20.59 -6.36
C TRP A 51 -12.22 19.56 -6.25
N CYS A 52 -11.18 19.84 -5.46
CA CYS A 52 -10.15 18.84 -5.18
C CYS A 52 -10.71 17.67 -4.35
N ILE A 53 -11.66 17.94 -3.44
CA ILE A 53 -12.35 16.87 -2.71
C ILE A 53 -13.19 16.01 -3.64
N TYR A 54 -13.91 16.63 -4.58
CA TYR A 54 -14.66 15.91 -5.62
C TYR A 54 -13.73 15.01 -6.44
N GLU A 55 -12.58 15.50 -6.88
CA GLU A 55 -11.59 14.69 -7.60
C GLU A 55 -11.15 13.46 -6.78
N ILE A 56 -10.89 13.62 -5.47
CA ILE A 56 -10.49 12.50 -4.61
C ILE A 56 -11.64 11.51 -4.45
N HIS A 57 -12.88 12.00 -4.30
CA HIS A 57 -14.09 11.17 -4.26
C HIS A 57 -14.19 10.30 -5.50
N VAL A 58 -14.11 10.93 -6.68
CA VAL A 58 -14.19 10.23 -7.96
C VAL A 58 -13.07 9.20 -8.08
N ALA A 59 -11.82 9.60 -7.80
CA ALA A 59 -10.66 8.74 -7.98
C ALA A 59 -10.60 7.51 -7.04
N ASN A 60 -11.26 7.57 -5.88
CA ASN A 60 -11.15 6.51 -4.87
C ASN A 60 -12.46 5.78 -4.57
N VAL A 61 -13.62 6.37 -4.90
CA VAL A 61 -14.94 5.82 -4.57
C VAL A 61 -15.72 5.45 -5.82
N GLU A 62 -15.80 6.35 -6.80
CA GLU A 62 -16.63 6.12 -8.00
C GLU A 62 -15.88 5.41 -9.12
N GLN A 63 -14.64 5.81 -9.39
CA GLN A 63 -13.83 5.31 -10.49
C GLN A 63 -12.59 4.58 -9.95
N THR A 64 -12.79 3.34 -9.53
CA THR A 64 -11.69 2.51 -8.97
C THR A 64 -10.85 1.81 -10.05
N GLU A 65 -11.32 1.83 -11.30
CA GLU A 65 -10.65 1.26 -12.47
C GLU A 65 -10.72 2.23 -13.65
N THR A 66 -9.75 2.14 -14.55
CA THR A 66 -9.71 2.82 -15.85
C THR A 66 -10.59 2.08 -16.86
N GLU A 67 -10.89 2.70 -18.02
CA GLU A 67 -11.63 2.04 -19.11
C GLU A 67 -10.95 0.76 -19.62
N SER A 68 -9.63 0.65 -19.45
CA SER A 68 -8.85 -0.55 -19.78
C SER A 68 -8.91 -1.66 -18.72
N GLY A 69 -9.65 -1.45 -17.61
CA GLY A 69 -9.71 -2.38 -16.47
C GLY A 69 -8.50 -2.32 -15.52
N SER A 70 -7.52 -1.44 -15.78
CA SER A 70 -6.41 -1.22 -14.84
C SER A 70 -6.87 -0.41 -13.62
N PRO A 71 -6.33 -0.64 -12.41
CA PRO A 71 -6.67 0.17 -11.23
C PRO A 71 -6.46 1.68 -11.46
N TYR A 72 -7.39 2.50 -10.98
CA TYR A 72 -7.25 3.95 -11.02
C TYR A 72 -6.30 4.42 -9.92
N LEU A 73 -5.23 5.13 -10.31
CA LEU A 73 -4.17 5.52 -9.37
C LEU A 73 -4.50 6.82 -8.64
N PHE A 74 -4.07 6.93 -7.39
CA PHE A 74 -4.11 8.18 -6.63
C PHE A 74 -2.76 8.44 -5.97
N ASP A 75 -2.04 9.43 -6.48
CA ASP A 75 -0.71 9.82 -6.02
C ASP A 75 -0.70 11.23 -5.45
N VAL A 76 0.21 11.49 -4.51
CA VAL A 76 0.35 12.77 -3.83
C VAL A 76 1.80 13.22 -3.90
N TYR A 77 2.07 14.39 -4.46
CA TYR A 77 3.41 14.96 -4.59
C TYR A 77 3.52 16.32 -3.92
N THR A 78 4.72 16.68 -3.52
CA THR A 78 5.07 18.02 -3.03
C THR A 78 6.52 18.33 -3.38
N VAL A 79 6.97 19.52 -3.03
CA VAL A 79 8.35 19.96 -3.19
C VAL A 79 9.18 19.43 -2.02
N GLY A 80 10.32 18.79 -2.30
CA GLY A 80 11.23 18.33 -1.26
C GLY A 80 11.85 19.48 -0.47
N ALA A 81 12.14 19.26 0.81
CA ALA A 81 12.72 20.28 1.70
C ALA A 81 14.09 20.83 1.22
N ASP A 82 14.79 20.09 0.35
CA ASP A 82 16.08 20.47 -0.23
C ASP A 82 15.95 21.27 -1.53
N ALA A 83 14.71 21.61 -1.95
CA ALA A 83 14.46 22.39 -3.17
C ALA A 83 15.03 23.80 -3.07
N GLY A 84 15.96 24.09 -3.98
CA GLY A 84 16.66 25.37 -4.05
C GLY A 84 17.94 25.46 -3.19
N ARG A 85 18.32 24.43 -2.42
CA ARG A 85 19.55 24.45 -1.60
C ARG A 85 20.81 23.98 -2.32
N SER A 86 20.68 23.27 -3.45
CA SER A 86 21.81 22.96 -4.31
C SER A 86 21.68 23.70 -5.65
N GLY A 87 22.77 24.34 -6.09
CA GLY A 87 22.92 24.82 -7.47
C GLY A 87 22.91 23.69 -8.52
N SER A 88 22.66 22.45 -8.09
CA SER A 88 22.55 21.25 -8.90
C SER A 88 21.16 20.62 -8.76
N GLY A 89 20.10 21.33 -9.16
CA GLY A 89 18.76 20.77 -9.44
C GLY A 89 18.15 19.79 -8.42
N GLY A 90 18.55 19.85 -7.15
CA GLY A 90 18.56 18.68 -6.27
C GLY A 90 17.39 18.52 -5.31
N GLY A 91 16.53 19.53 -5.14
CA GLY A 91 15.25 19.28 -4.48
C GLY A 91 14.16 19.12 -5.52
N GLY A 92 14.04 17.88 -5.97
CA GLY A 92 13.00 17.45 -6.88
C GLY A 92 11.66 17.27 -6.18
N ALA A 93 10.64 16.97 -6.99
CA ALA A 93 9.34 16.55 -6.51
C ALA A 93 9.47 15.24 -5.71
N ILE A 94 8.80 15.17 -4.57
CA ILE A 94 8.75 14.00 -3.69
C ILE A 94 7.29 13.60 -3.54
N GLY A 95 6.99 12.33 -3.71
CA GLY A 95 5.61 11.85 -3.66
C GLY A 95 5.42 10.57 -2.89
N ILE A 96 4.19 10.44 -2.39
CA ILE A 96 3.56 9.23 -1.87
C ILE A 96 2.76 8.64 -3.03
N THR A 97 2.97 7.36 -3.33
CA THR A 97 2.36 6.75 -4.52
C THR A 97 1.64 5.45 -4.23
N ASP A 98 0.59 5.18 -5.00
CA ASP A 98 -0.08 3.88 -5.03
C ASP A 98 0.78 2.88 -5.83
N GLY A 99 1.59 2.11 -5.09
CA GLY A 99 2.57 1.19 -5.67
C GLY A 99 3.90 1.86 -6.01
N TYR A 100 4.66 1.19 -6.88
CA TYR A 100 6.01 1.57 -7.25
C TYR A 100 6.05 2.53 -8.44
N VAL A 101 7.04 3.41 -8.46
CA VAL A 101 7.35 4.25 -9.63
C VAL A 101 8.70 3.88 -10.24
N ALA A 102 8.99 4.39 -11.44
CA ALA A 102 10.26 4.12 -12.14
C ALA A 102 11.50 4.40 -11.28
N ALA A 103 11.48 5.44 -10.43
CA ALA A 103 12.58 5.77 -9.53
C ALA A 103 12.85 4.70 -8.44
N ASP A 104 11.86 3.86 -8.13
CA ASP A 104 12.02 2.74 -7.19
C ASP A 104 12.77 1.57 -7.84
N GLY A 105 12.95 1.59 -9.17
CA GLY A 105 13.55 0.52 -9.95
C GLY A 105 12.73 -0.78 -9.88
N THR A 106 13.39 -1.91 -10.11
CA THR A 106 12.78 -3.25 -10.03
C THR A 106 13.58 -4.15 -9.09
N GLY A 107 13.00 -5.30 -8.73
CA GLY A 107 13.66 -6.37 -7.97
C GLY A 107 13.63 -6.20 -6.45
N GLU A 108 14.46 -6.97 -5.75
CA GLU A 108 14.38 -7.18 -4.30
C GLU A 108 14.46 -5.88 -3.46
N LYS A 109 15.22 -4.89 -3.95
CA LYS A 109 15.44 -3.61 -3.25
C LYS A 109 14.37 -2.56 -3.55
N GLN A 110 13.36 -2.85 -4.37
CA GLN A 110 12.35 -1.90 -4.82
C GLN A 110 11.55 -1.31 -3.65
N ALA A 111 11.04 -2.15 -2.74
CA ALA A 111 10.33 -1.69 -1.54
C ALA A 111 11.19 -0.78 -0.64
N ARG A 112 12.49 -1.09 -0.50
CA ARG A 112 13.45 -0.26 0.26
C ARG A 112 13.65 1.10 -0.41
N LYS A 113 13.72 1.15 -1.75
CA LYS A 113 13.85 2.39 -2.52
C LYS A 113 12.57 3.24 -2.43
N LYS A 114 11.38 2.63 -2.55
CA LYS A 114 10.09 3.28 -2.28
C LYS A 114 10.07 3.92 -0.89
N ARG A 115 10.39 3.13 0.14
CA ARG A 115 10.52 3.64 1.52
C ARG A 115 11.47 4.82 1.61
N HIS A 116 12.66 4.74 1.01
CA HIS A 116 13.63 5.85 1.06
C HIS A 116 13.13 7.12 0.37
N ARG A 117 12.39 6.99 -0.75
CA ARG A 117 11.76 8.12 -1.44
C ARG A 117 10.67 8.75 -0.58
N GLU A 118 9.71 7.95 -0.11
CA GLU A 118 8.56 8.42 0.66
C GLU A 118 8.95 8.93 2.05
N TRP A 119 10.02 8.39 2.65
CA TRP A 119 10.54 8.87 3.93
C TRP A 119 10.93 10.36 3.89
N LYS A 120 11.33 10.86 2.72
CA LYS A 120 11.66 12.28 2.49
C LYS A 120 10.44 13.18 2.34
N PHE A 121 9.24 12.62 2.22
CA PHE A 121 8.01 13.39 2.20
C PHE A 121 7.88 14.16 3.54
N PRO A 122 7.52 15.46 3.52
CA PRO A 122 7.46 16.27 4.74
C PRO A 122 6.50 15.67 5.78
N PHE A 123 7.03 15.27 6.93
CA PHE A 123 6.23 14.60 7.97
C PHE A 123 5.16 15.52 8.56
N GLU A 124 5.43 16.82 8.66
CA GLU A 124 4.44 17.81 9.06
C GLU A 124 3.23 17.85 8.12
N LEU A 125 3.42 17.63 6.81
CA LEU A 125 2.30 17.54 5.86
C LEU A 125 1.45 16.29 6.11
N VAL A 126 2.08 15.17 6.46
CA VAL A 126 1.35 13.94 6.85
C VAL A 126 0.50 14.20 8.10
N GLN A 127 1.07 14.86 9.11
CA GLN A 127 0.33 15.20 10.34
C GLN A 127 -0.85 16.13 10.03
N LYS A 128 -0.65 17.18 9.24
CA LYS A 128 -1.74 18.06 8.79
C LYS A 128 -2.80 17.30 7.99
N ALA A 129 -2.40 16.30 7.21
CA ALA A 129 -3.33 15.54 6.39
C ALA A 129 -4.30 14.67 7.21
N LEU A 130 -3.88 14.23 8.40
CA LEU A 130 -4.72 13.50 9.34
C LEU A 130 -5.80 14.37 10.01
N ASP A 131 -5.67 15.69 9.92
CA ASP A 131 -6.63 16.65 10.47
C ASP A 131 -7.57 17.20 9.38
N ILE A 132 -7.47 16.70 8.14
CA ILE A 132 -8.37 17.10 7.05
C ILE A 132 -9.76 16.56 7.31
N ASP A 133 -10.75 17.44 7.19
CA ASP A 133 -12.15 17.07 7.22
C ASP A 133 -12.83 17.59 5.97
N ILE A 134 -13.16 16.69 5.04
CA ILE A 134 -13.51 17.06 3.67
C ILE A 134 -14.79 17.91 3.57
N GLN A 135 -15.75 17.74 4.48
CA GLN A 135 -16.98 18.54 4.52
C GLN A 135 -16.75 19.99 4.93
N THR A 136 -15.56 20.35 5.41
CA THR A 136 -15.16 21.73 5.70
C THR A 136 -14.57 22.46 4.49
N ALA A 137 -14.41 21.77 3.35
CA ALA A 137 -13.87 22.37 2.14
C ALA A 137 -14.79 23.46 1.57
N LEU A 138 -14.16 24.45 0.92
CA LEU A 138 -14.79 25.67 0.44
C LEU A 138 -14.74 25.74 -1.09
N ALA A 139 -15.63 26.54 -1.65
CA ALA A 139 -15.67 26.94 -3.05
C ALA A 139 -15.70 28.47 -3.14
N SER A 140 -15.24 29.02 -4.27
CA SER A 140 -15.53 30.43 -4.58
C SER A 140 -17.02 30.64 -4.86
N GLU A 141 -17.66 29.64 -5.46
CA GLU A 141 -19.10 29.62 -5.73
C GLU A 141 -19.79 28.65 -4.77
N GLU A 142 -20.62 29.16 -3.86
CA GLU A 142 -21.27 28.35 -2.82
C GLU A 142 -22.11 27.20 -3.41
N ARG A 143 -22.68 27.41 -4.61
CA ARG A 143 -23.42 26.37 -5.33
C ARG A 143 -22.59 25.10 -5.52
N ASP A 144 -21.31 25.21 -5.88
CA ASP A 144 -20.42 24.07 -6.07
C ASP A 144 -20.21 23.31 -4.77
N ARG A 145 -20.11 24.06 -3.65
CA ARG A 145 -19.94 23.46 -2.32
C ARG A 145 -21.16 22.61 -1.96
N LEU A 146 -22.36 23.15 -2.18
CA LEU A 146 -23.61 22.44 -1.93
C LEU A 146 -23.73 21.21 -2.84
N SER A 147 -23.56 21.37 -4.15
CA SER A 147 -23.74 20.29 -5.13
C SER A 147 -22.75 19.14 -4.93
N ILE A 148 -21.49 19.43 -4.67
CA ILE A 148 -20.47 18.40 -4.45
C ILE A 148 -20.69 17.66 -3.13
N LEU A 149 -20.98 18.36 -2.03
CA LEU A 149 -21.22 17.68 -0.76
C LEU A 149 -22.46 16.79 -0.83
N ASN A 150 -23.56 17.28 -1.41
CA ASN A 150 -24.76 16.49 -1.66
C ASN A 150 -24.51 15.31 -2.61
N SER A 151 -23.67 15.51 -3.64
CA SER A 151 -23.25 14.44 -4.55
C SER A 151 -22.48 13.34 -3.82
N ILE A 152 -21.50 13.70 -2.99
CA ILE A 152 -20.74 12.73 -2.15
C ILE A 152 -21.68 12.04 -1.15
N ALA A 153 -22.66 12.76 -0.60
CA ALA A 153 -23.67 12.18 0.29
C ALA A 153 -24.67 11.27 -0.45
N GLY A 154 -24.71 11.28 -1.78
CA GLY A 154 -25.67 10.52 -2.58
C GLY A 154 -27.10 11.08 -2.52
N ALA A 155 -27.25 12.38 -2.28
CA ALA A 155 -28.55 13.04 -2.22
C ALA A 155 -29.15 13.25 -3.62
N ALA A 156 -30.47 13.14 -3.73
CA ALA A 156 -31.19 13.40 -4.99
C ALA A 156 -31.30 14.90 -5.33
N ASP A 157 -31.39 15.76 -4.31
CA ASP A 157 -31.36 17.21 -4.46
C ASP A 157 -29.94 17.72 -4.16
N LEU A 158 -29.23 18.14 -5.21
CA LEU A 158 -27.86 18.65 -5.10
C LEU A 158 -27.82 20.12 -4.62
N SER A 159 -28.92 20.85 -4.71
CA SER A 159 -29.00 22.28 -4.34
C SER A 159 -29.32 22.49 -2.84
N GLY A 160 -29.79 21.44 -2.16
CA GLY A 160 -30.19 21.47 -0.77
C GLY A 160 -29.04 21.73 0.22
N CYS A 161 -29.39 21.92 1.50
CA CYS A 161 -28.40 22.05 2.56
C CYS A 161 -27.71 20.69 2.80
N PRO A 162 -26.38 20.57 2.60
CA PRO A 162 -25.70 19.31 2.81
C PRO A 162 -25.69 18.95 4.30
N PRO A 163 -25.74 17.65 4.63
CA PRO A 163 -25.64 17.21 6.01
C PRO A 163 -24.31 17.64 6.62
N ALA A 164 -24.29 17.95 7.92
CA ALA A 164 -23.06 18.32 8.62
C ALA A 164 -22.11 17.11 8.84
N ALA A 165 -22.68 15.89 8.86
CA ALA A 165 -21.95 14.63 8.98
C ALA A 165 -22.65 13.57 8.13
N HIS A 166 -21.88 12.69 7.49
CA HIS A 166 -22.40 11.63 6.63
C HIS A 166 -21.38 10.48 6.50
N GLU A 167 -21.86 9.24 6.40
CA GLU A 167 -20.98 8.06 6.30
C GLU A 167 -20.05 8.10 5.06
N ASN A 168 -20.51 8.68 3.95
CA ASN A 168 -19.68 8.85 2.76
C ASN A 168 -18.58 9.90 2.95
N TYR A 169 -18.80 10.91 3.81
CA TYR A 169 -17.74 11.85 4.17
C TYR A 169 -16.69 11.16 5.02
N ASP A 170 -17.13 10.40 6.03
CA ASP A 170 -16.25 9.62 6.92
C ASP A 170 -15.42 8.60 6.11
N ARG A 171 -16.05 7.95 5.13
CA ARG A 171 -15.37 7.03 4.22
C ARG A 171 -14.29 7.73 3.40
N LEU A 172 -14.59 8.90 2.84
CA LEU A 172 -13.65 9.65 2.02
C LEU A 172 -12.49 10.24 2.84
N ASN A 173 -12.80 10.76 4.04
CA ASN A 173 -11.81 11.16 5.05
C ASN A 173 -10.87 9.98 5.36
N SER A 174 -11.44 8.80 5.63
CA SER A 174 -10.67 7.58 5.94
C SER A 174 -9.72 7.16 4.82
N VAL A 175 -10.19 7.21 3.56
CA VAL A 175 -9.35 6.94 2.38
C VAL A 175 -8.16 7.90 2.31
N LEU A 176 -8.43 9.21 2.48
CA LEU A 176 -7.39 10.23 2.40
C LEU A 176 -6.37 10.06 3.53
N HIS A 177 -6.84 9.98 4.79
CA HIS A 177 -6.00 9.78 5.97
C HIS A 177 -5.15 8.52 5.87
N GLY A 178 -5.79 7.42 5.46
CA GLY A 178 -5.15 6.13 5.27
C GLY A 178 -3.98 6.15 4.28
N ARG A 179 -4.08 6.93 3.20
CA ARG A 179 -3.00 7.11 2.22
C ARG A 179 -1.75 7.73 2.85
N PHE A 180 -1.92 8.79 3.64
CA PHE A 180 -0.81 9.43 4.35
C PHE A 180 -0.25 8.55 5.46
N VAL A 181 -1.11 7.84 6.18
CA VAL A 181 -0.71 6.91 7.23
C VAL A 181 0.11 5.76 6.66
N ALA A 182 -0.31 5.14 5.57
CA ALA A 182 0.45 4.06 4.94
C ALA A 182 1.87 4.50 4.57
N ALA A 183 2.03 5.71 4.05
CA ALA A 183 3.35 6.25 3.69
C ALA A 183 4.22 6.64 4.89
N SER A 184 3.59 7.04 5.99
CA SER A 184 4.29 7.53 7.18
C SER A 184 4.45 6.47 8.28
N TRP A 185 3.78 5.32 8.19
CA TRP A 185 3.75 4.28 9.23
C TRP A 185 5.14 3.91 9.73
N VAL A 186 6.06 3.61 8.81
CA VAL A 186 7.42 3.22 9.16
C VAL A 186 8.16 4.36 9.87
N ARG A 187 7.96 5.61 9.44
CA ARG A 187 8.59 6.77 10.07
C ARG A 187 8.00 7.04 11.46
N ALA A 188 6.69 6.89 11.63
CA ALA A 188 6.02 7.03 12.92
C ALA A 188 6.47 5.93 13.91
N ALA A 189 6.63 4.69 13.44
CA ALA A 189 7.19 3.59 14.22
C ALA A 189 8.66 3.81 14.58
N GLU A 190 9.48 4.33 13.65
CA GLU A 190 10.88 4.70 13.88
C GLU A 190 11.02 5.77 14.99
N LEU A 191 10.11 6.75 14.98
CA LEU A 191 10.02 7.82 15.98
C LEU A 191 9.31 7.41 17.27
N GLN A 192 8.80 6.17 17.36
CA GLN A 192 8.06 5.63 18.50
C GLN A 192 6.89 6.52 18.94
N LEU A 193 6.14 7.05 17.96
CA LEU A 193 4.96 7.86 18.23
C LEU A 193 3.82 7.02 18.81
N GLU A 194 2.85 7.70 19.42
CA GLU A 194 1.55 7.10 19.72
C GLU A 194 0.82 6.82 18.40
N MET A 195 0.42 5.56 18.18
CA MET A 195 -0.04 5.07 16.89
C MET A 195 -1.56 4.85 16.81
N SER A 196 -2.34 5.22 17.83
CA SER A 196 -3.81 5.01 17.84
C SER A 196 -4.52 5.67 16.66
N ARG A 197 -4.14 6.91 16.32
CA ARG A 197 -4.69 7.60 15.14
C ARG A 197 -4.29 6.90 13.84
N HIS A 198 -3.05 6.41 13.77
CA HIS A 198 -2.54 5.72 12.60
C HIS A 198 -3.23 4.36 12.42
N SER A 199 -3.41 3.59 13.49
CA SER A 199 -4.09 2.29 13.42
C SER A 199 -5.52 2.42 12.94
N VAL A 200 -6.29 3.35 13.51
CA VAL A 200 -7.69 3.60 13.11
C VAL A 200 -7.77 4.05 11.65
N ALA A 201 -6.94 5.02 11.25
CA ALA A 201 -6.94 5.52 9.88
C ALA A 201 -6.48 4.47 8.85
N LEU A 202 -5.49 3.63 9.20
CA LEU A 202 -5.05 2.54 8.33
C LEU A 202 -6.15 1.49 8.16
N ALA A 203 -6.80 1.07 9.26
CA ALA A 203 -7.87 0.08 9.23
C ALA A 203 -9.05 0.54 8.36
N ALA A 204 -9.38 1.84 8.40
CA ALA A 204 -10.48 2.43 7.64
C ALA A 204 -10.12 2.82 6.18
N SER A 205 -8.83 2.76 5.81
CA SER A 205 -8.27 3.38 4.59
C SER A 205 -8.78 2.88 3.23
N GLN A 206 -9.46 1.74 3.20
CA GLN A 206 -9.87 1.05 1.96
C GLN A 206 -8.72 0.77 0.98
N LEU A 207 -7.46 0.77 1.45
CA LEU A 207 -6.30 0.52 0.60
C LEU A 207 -6.36 -0.89 0.00
N ARG A 208 -6.00 -0.99 -1.27
CA ARG A 208 -5.83 -2.27 -1.98
C ARG A 208 -4.40 -2.77 -1.97
N ARG A 209 -3.43 -1.87 -1.78
CA ARG A 209 -2.01 -2.20 -1.72
C ARG A 209 -1.35 -1.53 -0.53
N LEU A 210 -0.58 -2.30 0.23
CA LEU A 210 0.25 -1.79 1.31
C LEU A 210 1.67 -2.33 1.19
N THR A 211 2.64 -1.43 1.20
CA THR A 211 4.07 -1.78 1.11
C THR A 211 4.83 -1.06 2.19
N LEU A 212 5.23 -1.80 3.23
CA LEU A 212 6.00 -1.26 4.35
C LEU A 212 7.33 -1.99 4.46
N HIS A 213 8.42 -1.25 4.29
CA HIS A 213 9.77 -1.76 4.54
C HIS A 213 10.34 -1.12 5.81
N PHE A 214 10.47 -1.89 6.88
CA PHE A 214 11.05 -1.50 8.16
C PHE A 214 12.57 -1.63 8.11
N GLY A 215 13.24 -0.54 7.71
CA GLY A 215 14.71 -0.39 7.79
C GLY A 215 15.09 0.85 8.59
N GLY A 216 16.35 1.29 8.49
CA GLY A 216 16.81 2.50 9.20
C GLY A 216 16.77 2.33 10.72
N GLY A 217 16.25 3.31 11.46
CA GLY A 217 16.14 3.23 12.92
C GLY A 217 15.27 2.06 13.41
N CYS A 218 14.31 1.59 12.61
CA CYS A 218 13.46 0.44 12.97
C CYS A 218 14.25 -0.85 13.23
N LEU A 219 15.46 -1.00 12.68
CA LEU A 219 16.28 -2.21 12.88
C LEU A 219 16.57 -2.48 14.37
N GLU A 220 16.64 -1.42 15.18
CA GLU A 220 16.91 -1.48 16.62
C GLU A 220 15.68 -1.23 17.51
N THR A 221 14.66 -0.57 16.97
CA THR A 221 13.55 -0.05 17.78
C THR A 221 12.24 -0.80 17.58
N LEU A 222 12.05 -1.48 16.44
CA LEU A 222 10.79 -2.16 16.13
C LEU A 222 10.62 -3.42 17.01
N GLN A 223 9.51 -3.47 17.74
CA GLN A 223 9.16 -4.55 18.66
C GLN A 223 7.88 -5.25 18.18
N ASP A 224 7.65 -6.46 18.70
CA ASP A 224 6.48 -7.28 18.34
C ASP A 224 5.15 -6.53 18.53
N ALA A 225 4.99 -5.76 19.62
CA ALA A 225 3.76 -4.99 19.88
C ALA A 225 3.42 -3.98 18.77
N ALA A 226 4.42 -3.39 18.10
CA ALA A 226 4.19 -2.50 16.98
C ALA A 226 3.73 -3.26 15.71
N VAL A 227 4.20 -4.50 15.54
CA VAL A 227 3.75 -5.40 14.47
C VAL A 227 2.37 -5.95 14.77
N THR A 228 2.05 -6.26 16.04
CA THR A 228 0.69 -6.62 16.48
C THR A 228 -0.30 -5.51 16.16
N LEU A 229 0.01 -4.27 16.54
CA LEU A 229 -0.84 -3.12 16.20
C LEU A 229 -1.01 -2.98 14.68
N LEU A 230 0.05 -3.15 13.90
CA LEU A 230 -0.04 -3.13 12.44
C LEU A 230 -0.96 -4.23 11.91
N ALA A 231 -0.80 -5.46 12.40
CA ALA A 231 -1.60 -6.61 11.97
C ALA A 231 -3.09 -6.40 12.24
N GLU A 232 -3.43 -5.85 13.41
CA GLU A 232 -4.81 -5.49 13.79
C GLU A 232 -5.37 -4.32 12.96
N SER A 233 -4.49 -3.51 12.36
CA SER A 233 -4.85 -2.33 11.58
C SER A 233 -4.89 -2.58 10.07
N LEU A 234 -4.66 -3.82 9.61
CA LEU A 234 -4.63 -4.12 8.19
C LEU A 234 -6.04 -3.99 7.58
N PRO A 235 -6.23 -3.16 6.53
CA PRO A 235 -7.52 -3.01 5.87
C PRO A 235 -7.93 -4.32 5.17
N THR A 236 -9.18 -4.75 5.37
CA THR A 236 -9.72 -5.98 4.76
C THR A 236 -9.87 -5.89 3.23
N THR A 237 -9.73 -4.69 2.67
CA THR A 237 -9.72 -4.41 1.23
C THR A 237 -8.41 -4.75 0.54
N LEU A 238 -7.35 -5.10 1.28
CA LEU A 238 -6.04 -5.38 0.71
C LEU A 238 -6.08 -6.55 -0.28
N GLU A 239 -5.52 -6.29 -1.46
CA GLU A 239 -5.25 -7.25 -2.53
C GLU A 239 -3.74 -7.58 -2.58
N SER A 240 -2.88 -6.65 -2.17
CA SER A 240 -1.43 -6.85 -2.14
C SER A 240 -0.82 -6.30 -0.86
N LEU A 241 -0.06 -7.14 -0.15
CA LEU A 241 0.61 -6.80 1.11
C LEU A 241 2.09 -7.17 1.04
N PHE A 242 2.95 -6.17 1.18
CA PHE A 242 4.39 -6.33 1.40
C PHE A 242 4.76 -5.81 2.79
N LEU A 243 5.36 -6.67 3.61
CA LEU A 243 5.96 -6.31 4.89
C LEU A 243 7.41 -6.81 4.96
N GLY A 244 8.35 -5.88 4.98
CA GLY A 244 9.78 -6.17 5.06
C GLY A 244 10.36 -5.82 6.42
N PHE A 245 10.83 -6.81 7.16
CA PHE A 245 11.42 -6.70 8.50
C PHE A 245 12.90 -7.07 8.53
N ALA A 246 13.56 -7.09 7.36
CA ALA A 246 14.93 -7.55 7.25
C ALA A 246 15.88 -6.75 8.17
N GLY A 247 16.59 -7.46 9.05
CA GLY A 247 17.50 -6.89 10.04
C GLY A 247 16.85 -6.40 11.35
N CYS A 248 15.53 -6.51 11.54
CA CYS A 248 14.86 -6.06 12.76
C CYS A 248 15.13 -6.99 13.95
N ARG A 249 16.04 -6.60 14.85
CA ARG A 249 16.66 -7.50 15.84
C ARG A 249 15.82 -7.87 17.06
N LYS A 250 14.73 -7.16 17.26
CA LYS A 250 13.83 -7.31 18.41
C LYS A 250 12.52 -8.02 18.07
N LEU A 251 12.33 -8.40 16.81
CA LEU A 251 11.17 -9.20 16.41
C LEU A 251 11.38 -10.67 16.76
N THR A 252 10.30 -11.30 17.21
CA THR A 252 10.24 -12.72 17.57
C THR A 252 9.06 -13.37 16.86
N ASP A 253 8.80 -14.65 17.17
CA ASP A 253 7.62 -15.35 16.69
C ASP A 253 6.31 -14.63 17.02
N ALA A 254 6.26 -13.80 18.07
CA ALA A 254 5.05 -13.04 18.41
C ALA A 254 4.61 -12.10 17.28
N ALA A 255 5.54 -11.44 16.58
CA ALA A 255 5.22 -10.64 15.40
C ALA A 255 4.64 -11.49 14.25
N ALA A 256 5.25 -12.66 13.98
CA ALA A 256 4.78 -13.57 12.95
C ALA A 256 3.39 -14.15 13.27
N VAL A 257 3.15 -14.51 14.53
CA VAL A 257 1.86 -15.00 15.04
C VAL A 257 0.78 -13.92 14.93
N SER A 258 1.06 -12.67 15.30
CA SER A 258 0.08 -11.59 15.15
C SER A 258 -0.28 -11.35 13.68
N LEU A 259 0.72 -11.37 12.78
CA LEU A 259 0.45 -11.27 11.34
C LEU A 259 -0.38 -12.45 10.86
N ALA A 260 0.00 -13.69 11.21
CA ALA A 260 -0.75 -14.89 10.87
C ALA A 260 -2.22 -14.82 11.28
N ALA A 261 -2.51 -14.33 12.49
CA ALA A 261 -3.88 -14.19 12.99
C ALA A 261 -4.73 -13.20 12.18
N SER A 262 -4.12 -12.21 11.52
CA SER A 262 -4.83 -11.22 10.70
C SER A 262 -5.13 -11.69 9.26
N LEU A 263 -4.31 -12.59 8.71
CA LEU A 263 -4.40 -13.04 7.31
C LEU A 263 -5.77 -13.65 6.92
N PRO A 264 -6.47 -14.42 7.77
CA PRO A 264 -7.79 -14.94 7.44
C PRO A 264 -8.86 -13.84 7.22
N GLY A 265 -8.67 -12.65 7.78
CA GLY A 265 -9.56 -11.49 7.57
C GLY A 265 -9.37 -10.79 6.22
N LEU A 266 -8.21 -10.96 5.59
CA LEU A 266 -7.86 -10.34 4.31
C LEU A 266 -8.39 -11.17 3.13
N THR A 267 -9.70 -11.15 2.93
CA THR A 267 -10.42 -12.00 1.95
C THR A 267 -10.15 -11.66 0.49
N LYS A 268 -9.63 -10.46 0.21
CA LYS A 268 -9.28 -10.02 -1.13
C LYS A 268 -7.80 -10.21 -1.48
N LEU A 269 -6.99 -10.71 -0.53
CA LEU A 269 -5.55 -10.78 -0.68
C LEU A 269 -5.14 -11.77 -1.78
N ARG A 270 -4.39 -11.28 -2.76
CA ARG A 270 -3.86 -12.03 -3.91
C ARG A 270 -2.35 -12.12 -3.87
N ASP A 271 -1.67 -11.08 -3.40
CA ASP A 271 -0.22 -11.02 -3.33
C ASP A 271 0.23 -10.82 -1.88
N LEU A 272 0.98 -11.76 -1.33
CA LEU A 272 1.54 -11.68 0.02
C LEU A 272 3.04 -11.83 -0.01
N GLU A 273 3.74 -10.84 0.55
CA GLU A 273 5.18 -10.87 0.71
C GLU A 273 5.57 -10.48 2.15
N LEU A 274 6.14 -11.45 2.87
CA LEU A 274 6.62 -11.27 4.24
C LEU A 274 8.12 -11.61 4.29
N ARG A 275 8.94 -10.61 4.63
CA ARG A 275 10.39 -10.79 4.73
C ARG A 275 10.88 -10.62 6.17
N PHE A 276 11.25 -11.72 6.80
CA PHE A 276 11.91 -11.81 8.11
C PHE A 276 13.40 -12.13 7.99
N ALA A 277 14.03 -11.75 6.87
CA ALA A 277 15.41 -12.08 6.57
C ALA A 277 16.39 -11.40 7.53
N THR A 278 17.21 -12.19 8.22
CA THR A 278 18.31 -11.79 9.11
C THR A 278 17.87 -10.90 10.27
N GLY A 279 18.38 -11.16 11.47
CA GLY A 279 18.12 -10.32 12.65
C GLY A 279 16.82 -10.61 13.39
N ALA A 280 15.71 -10.88 12.70
CA ALA A 280 14.51 -11.40 13.34
C ALA A 280 14.81 -12.75 14.02
N LYS A 281 14.14 -13.03 15.14
CA LYS A 281 14.30 -14.28 15.91
C LYS A 281 13.11 -15.20 15.64
N ILE A 282 12.87 -15.49 14.36
CA ILE A 282 11.79 -16.40 13.95
C ILE A 282 12.27 -17.85 14.08
N THR A 283 11.42 -18.66 14.68
CA THR A 283 11.58 -20.11 14.85
C THR A 283 10.46 -20.85 14.12
N ASP A 284 10.42 -22.16 14.26
CA ASP A 284 9.34 -22.97 13.69
C ASP A 284 7.95 -22.48 14.15
N LEU A 285 7.82 -21.94 15.37
CA LEU A 285 6.54 -21.45 15.88
C LEU A 285 5.97 -20.32 15.01
N GLY A 286 6.77 -19.30 14.70
CA GLY A 286 6.34 -18.19 13.86
C GLY A 286 6.12 -18.62 12.40
N CYS A 287 6.95 -19.52 11.88
CA CYS A 287 6.81 -20.03 10.53
C CYS A 287 5.55 -20.88 10.35
N CYS A 288 5.28 -21.81 11.28
CA CYS A 288 4.06 -22.63 11.28
C CYS A 288 2.82 -21.76 11.43
N ALA A 289 2.84 -20.76 12.31
CA ALA A 289 1.72 -19.83 12.44
C ALA A 289 1.42 -19.12 11.11
N LEU A 290 2.45 -18.64 10.40
CA LEU A 290 2.27 -18.03 9.07
C LEU A 290 1.70 -19.02 8.05
N ALA A 291 2.17 -20.28 8.03
CA ALA A 291 1.64 -21.33 7.16
C ALA A 291 0.14 -21.63 7.46
N GLU A 292 -0.23 -21.69 8.73
CA GLU A 292 -1.63 -21.85 9.14
C GLU A 292 -2.47 -20.63 8.74
N GLY A 293 -1.96 -19.42 8.96
CA GLY A 293 -2.65 -18.16 8.66
C GLY A 293 -2.91 -17.91 7.17
N ILE A 294 -2.02 -18.37 6.28
CA ILE A 294 -2.21 -18.26 4.82
C ILE A 294 -3.16 -19.33 4.26
N THR A 295 -3.28 -20.50 4.90
CA THR A 295 -4.06 -21.64 4.39
C THR A 295 -5.54 -21.28 4.08
N PRO A 296 -6.25 -20.49 4.92
CA PRO A 296 -7.59 -19.99 4.60
C PRO A 296 -7.69 -19.13 3.33
N ARG A 297 -6.58 -18.74 2.70
CA ARG A 297 -6.51 -18.01 1.41
C ARG A 297 -6.31 -18.92 0.21
N ALA A 298 -6.60 -20.21 0.37
CA ALA A 298 -6.44 -21.24 -0.65
C ALA A 298 -6.94 -20.86 -2.05
N ASP A 299 -8.10 -20.20 -2.13
CA ASP A 299 -8.77 -19.88 -3.40
C ASP A 299 -8.51 -18.45 -3.89
N THR A 300 -7.76 -17.65 -3.14
CA THR A 300 -7.57 -16.21 -3.42
C THR A 300 -6.11 -15.82 -3.62
N LEU A 301 -5.19 -16.43 -2.87
CA LEU A 301 -3.77 -16.09 -2.92
C LEU A 301 -3.12 -16.62 -4.21
N GLN A 302 -2.60 -15.70 -5.02
CA GLN A 302 -1.99 -15.97 -6.32
C GLN A 302 -0.47 -15.90 -6.26
N GLN A 303 0.09 -15.03 -5.43
CA GLN A 303 1.52 -14.87 -5.24
C GLN A 303 1.88 -14.90 -3.76
N LEU A 304 2.89 -15.71 -3.42
CA LEU A 304 3.39 -15.84 -2.05
C LEU A 304 4.91 -15.72 -2.06
N HIS A 305 5.44 -14.79 -1.28
CA HIS A 305 6.86 -14.71 -0.99
C HIS A 305 7.08 -14.70 0.52
N LEU A 306 7.72 -15.75 1.03
CA LEU A 306 8.17 -15.83 2.41
C LEU A 306 9.70 -15.88 2.44
N ASP A 307 10.31 -14.90 3.09
CA ASP A 307 11.75 -14.82 3.24
C ASP A 307 12.16 -14.94 4.71
N PHE A 308 12.71 -16.08 5.06
CA PHE A 308 13.26 -16.41 6.37
C PHE A 308 14.79 -16.55 6.33
N THR A 309 15.45 -16.00 5.31
CA THR A 309 16.91 -16.09 5.16
C THR A 309 17.62 -15.69 6.46
N GLY A 310 18.55 -16.54 6.92
CA GLY A 310 19.38 -16.26 8.08
C GLY A 310 18.69 -16.37 9.43
N ASN A 311 17.57 -17.10 9.53
CA ASN A 311 16.96 -17.49 10.81
C ASN A 311 17.52 -18.88 11.24
N PRO A 312 18.49 -18.93 12.17
CA PRO A 312 19.22 -20.17 12.46
C PRO A 312 18.40 -21.21 13.23
N SER A 313 17.26 -20.80 13.80
CA SER A 313 16.38 -21.65 14.62
C SER A 313 15.27 -22.33 13.82
N LEU A 314 15.17 -22.09 12.51
CA LEU A 314 14.24 -22.82 11.66
C LEU A 314 14.78 -24.21 11.33
N THR A 315 13.92 -25.20 11.47
CA THR A 315 14.20 -26.62 11.24
C THR A 315 13.29 -27.18 10.14
N ASP A 316 13.45 -28.47 9.86
CA ASP A 316 12.60 -29.21 8.92
C ASP A 316 11.11 -29.18 9.30
N ALA A 317 10.76 -28.99 10.57
CA ALA A 317 9.38 -28.91 11.02
C ALA A 317 8.65 -27.69 10.42
N ALA A 318 9.32 -26.53 10.34
CA ALA A 318 8.78 -25.37 9.65
C ALA A 318 8.57 -25.63 8.15
N CYS A 319 9.53 -26.31 7.51
CA CYS A 319 9.41 -26.68 6.10
C CYS A 319 8.24 -27.64 5.85
N ALA A 320 8.00 -28.60 6.76
CA ALA A 320 6.86 -29.50 6.66
C ALA A 320 5.51 -28.78 6.75
N SER A 321 5.37 -27.83 7.69
CA SER A 321 4.16 -27.01 7.81
C SER A 321 3.93 -26.13 6.59
N LEU A 322 4.99 -25.51 6.06
CA LEU A 322 4.91 -24.76 4.80
C LEU A 322 4.50 -25.67 3.63
N ALA A 323 5.11 -26.85 3.50
CA ALA A 323 4.79 -27.80 2.44
C ALA A 323 3.30 -28.21 2.48
N GLU A 324 2.78 -28.53 3.67
CA GLU A 324 1.36 -28.87 3.85
C GLU A 324 0.44 -27.72 3.44
N SER A 325 0.78 -26.48 3.84
CA SER A 325 0.01 -25.29 3.45
C SER A 325 0.03 -25.07 1.93
N LEU A 326 1.19 -25.18 1.27
CA LEU A 326 1.34 -24.98 -0.18
C LEU A 326 0.45 -25.93 -0.99
N LEU A 327 0.29 -27.18 -0.53
CA LEU A 327 -0.58 -28.16 -1.16
C LEU A 327 -2.06 -27.73 -1.11
N GLN A 328 -2.46 -26.95 -0.11
CA GLN A 328 -3.83 -26.41 0.01
C GLN A 328 -4.07 -25.15 -0.82
N LEU A 329 -3.03 -24.39 -1.16
CA LEU A 329 -3.16 -23.09 -1.83
C LEU A 329 -3.46 -23.22 -3.33
N LYS A 330 -4.68 -23.62 -3.71
CA LYS A 330 -5.06 -23.96 -5.10
C LYS A 330 -4.93 -22.82 -6.12
N ALA A 331 -5.13 -21.57 -5.71
CA ALA A 331 -5.04 -20.41 -6.60
C ALA A 331 -3.61 -19.91 -6.85
N LEU A 332 -2.62 -20.45 -6.13
CA LEU A 332 -1.23 -19.98 -6.17
C LEU A 332 -0.59 -20.25 -7.54
N ARG A 333 -0.07 -19.18 -8.15
CA ARG A 333 0.61 -19.17 -9.45
C ARG A 333 2.11 -18.96 -9.32
N GLN A 334 2.54 -18.27 -8.26
CA GLN A 334 3.94 -17.96 -8.02
C GLN A 334 4.27 -18.11 -6.54
N VAL A 335 5.39 -18.79 -6.24
CA VAL A 335 5.88 -18.98 -4.87
C VAL A 335 7.38 -18.76 -4.77
N TRP A 336 7.79 -17.92 -3.83
CA TRP A 336 9.19 -17.71 -3.44
C TRP A 336 9.37 -18.07 -1.98
N LEU A 337 10.23 -19.04 -1.70
CA LEU A 337 10.60 -19.44 -0.34
C LEU A 337 12.11 -19.29 -0.17
N SER A 338 12.51 -18.35 0.67
CA SER A 338 13.92 -18.08 0.93
C SER A 338 14.28 -18.52 2.36
N LEU A 339 15.03 -19.60 2.48
CA LEU A 339 15.53 -20.16 3.74
C LEU A 339 17.07 -20.30 3.72
N GLY A 340 17.74 -19.45 2.94
CA GLY A 340 19.21 -19.43 2.88
C GLY A 340 19.79 -19.10 4.25
N GLY A 341 20.80 -19.83 4.72
CA GLY A 341 21.42 -19.61 6.03
C GLY A 341 20.65 -20.18 7.22
N CYS A 342 19.51 -20.84 7.02
CA CYS A 342 18.81 -21.61 8.05
C CYS A 342 19.56 -22.94 8.29
N LYS A 343 20.49 -22.94 9.26
CA LYS A 343 21.48 -24.02 9.43
C LYS A 343 20.90 -25.38 9.82
N GLN A 344 19.67 -25.40 10.35
CA GLN A 344 19.00 -26.62 10.80
C GLN A 344 17.99 -27.15 9.77
N VAL A 345 17.87 -26.51 8.60
CA VAL A 345 17.06 -27.01 7.48
C VAL A 345 17.91 -27.96 6.65
N SER A 346 17.45 -29.20 6.54
CA SER A 346 18.10 -30.29 5.84
C SER A 346 17.90 -30.22 4.32
N LYS A 347 18.55 -31.12 3.59
CA LYS A 347 18.32 -31.27 2.14
C LYS A 347 16.99 -31.98 1.86
N GLU A 348 16.55 -32.78 2.80
CA GLU A 348 15.29 -33.53 2.76
C GLU A 348 14.11 -32.55 2.88
N ALA A 349 14.18 -31.59 3.80
CA ALA A 349 13.22 -30.49 3.91
C ALA A 349 13.17 -29.62 2.64
N ARG A 350 14.32 -29.43 1.98
CA ARG A 350 14.37 -28.76 0.68
C ARG A 350 13.58 -29.54 -0.38
N ALA A 351 13.86 -30.83 -0.52
CA ALA A 351 13.17 -31.68 -1.48
C ALA A 351 11.66 -31.69 -1.25
N MET A 352 11.24 -31.71 0.03
CA MET A 352 9.83 -31.63 0.41
C MET A 352 9.15 -30.33 -0.06
N LEU A 353 9.79 -29.17 0.11
CA LEU A 353 9.26 -27.89 -0.36
C LEU A 353 9.26 -27.79 -1.89
N GLU A 354 10.30 -28.30 -2.55
CA GLU A 354 10.37 -28.38 -4.02
C GLU A 354 9.25 -29.27 -4.57
N GLU A 355 8.97 -30.42 -3.94
CA GLU A 355 7.87 -31.32 -4.30
C GLU A 355 6.50 -30.66 -4.10
N ALA A 356 6.26 -30.06 -2.92
CA ALA A 356 5.00 -29.39 -2.60
C ALA A 356 4.69 -28.19 -3.52
N SER A 357 5.73 -27.60 -4.12
CA SER A 357 5.62 -26.49 -5.07
C SER A 357 5.75 -26.92 -6.54
N SER A 358 5.94 -28.21 -6.81
CA SER A 358 6.04 -28.79 -8.16
C SER A 358 4.66 -29.24 -8.64
N ARG A 359 3.83 -28.29 -9.07
CA ARG A 359 2.55 -28.57 -9.72
C ARG A 359 2.38 -27.76 -11.00
N GLU A 360 1.56 -28.29 -11.92
CA GLU A 360 1.34 -27.67 -13.21
C GLU A 360 0.82 -26.22 -13.07
N GLY A 361 1.46 -25.28 -13.78
CA GLY A 361 1.10 -23.87 -13.75
C GLY A 361 1.62 -23.06 -12.54
N LEU A 362 2.26 -23.69 -11.54
CA LEU A 362 2.91 -22.99 -10.44
C LEU A 362 4.39 -22.72 -10.76
N GLN A 363 4.79 -21.46 -10.78
CA GLN A 363 6.19 -21.07 -10.83
C GLN A 363 6.76 -21.04 -9.40
N SER A 364 7.84 -21.76 -9.16
CA SER A 364 8.42 -21.94 -7.82
C SER A 364 9.90 -21.59 -7.78
N TRP A 365 10.30 -20.87 -6.73
CA TRP A 365 11.68 -20.56 -6.39
C TRP A 365 11.92 -20.87 -4.91
N VAL A 366 12.55 -22.01 -4.64
CA VAL A 366 12.95 -22.43 -3.28
C VAL A 366 14.46 -22.28 -3.12
N THR A 367 14.88 -21.49 -2.14
CA THR A 367 16.30 -21.23 -1.86
C THR A 367 16.68 -21.73 -0.46
N ILE A 368 17.43 -22.83 -0.39
CA ILE A 368 17.98 -23.40 0.85
C ILE A 368 19.50 -23.59 0.68
N GLY A 369 20.28 -23.27 1.72
CA GLY A 369 21.74 -23.44 1.73
C GLY A 369 22.50 -22.16 2.04
N LYS A 370 23.59 -21.84 1.31
CA LYS A 370 24.33 -20.57 1.53
C LYS A 370 23.41 -19.39 1.19
N ALA A 371 23.37 -18.38 2.04
CA ALA A 371 22.68 -17.12 1.76
C ALA A 371 23.29 -16.49 0.49
N HIS A 372 22.66 -16.70 -0.67
CA HIS A 372 22.90 -15.88 -1.85
C HIS A 372 21.94 -14.72 -1.77
N CYS A 373 22.47 -13.54 -1.48
CA CYS A 373 21.75 -12.27 -1.49
C CYS A 373 21.60 -11.70 -2.92
N ASP A 374 21.78 -12.54 -3.94
CA ASP A 374 21.74 -12.15 -5.35
C ASP A 374 20.91 -13.17 -6.15
N HIS A 375 19.57 -13.04 -6.09
CA HIS A 375 18.73 -13.62 -7.14
C HIS A 375 18.57 -12.58 -8.26
N LYS A 376 19.38 -12.72 -9.31
CA LYS A 376 19.07 -12.21 -10.65
C LYS A 376 17.94 -13.06 -11.23
N GLY A 377 16.73 -12.83 -10.74
CA GLY A 377 15.51 -13.48 -11.19
C GLY A 377 14.37 -12.46 -11.26
N SER A 378 14.64 -11.26 -11.80
CA SER A 378 13.54 -10.41 -12.26
C SER A 378 12.99 -11.08 -13.52
N VAL A 379 11.86 -11.79 -13.37
CA VAL A 379 11.00 -12.01 -14.52
C VAL A 379 10.51 -10.61 -14.90
N ASP A 380 11.05 -10.10 -16.02
CA ASP A 380 10.43 -9.00 -16.76
C ASP A 380 9.00 -9.44 -17.08
N VAL A 381 8.04 -8.98 -16.28
CA VAL A 381 6.68 -8.81 -16.78
C VAL A 381 6.77 -7.55 -17.62
N SER A 382 7.20 -7.74 -18.86
CA SER A 382 7.15 -6.73 -19.90
C SER A 382 5.79 -6.05 -19.82
N LEU A 383 5.81 -4.76 -19.49
CA LEU A 383 4.77 -3.83 -19.92
C LEU A 383 4.59 -4.08 -21.41
N GLU A 384 3.46 -4.68 -21.79
CA GLU A 384 2.97 -4.57 -23.15
C GLU A 384 2.93 -3.08 -23.47
N GLN A 385 3.87 -2.69 -24.33
CA GLN A 385 3.89 -1.40 -24.97
C GLN A 385 2.64 -1.34 -25.86
N ALA A 386 1.55 -0.81 -25.31
CA ALA A 386 0.58 -0.13 -26.14
C ALA A 386 1.25 1.17 -26.60
N GLN A 387 1.75 1.14 -27.84
CA GLN A 387 2.02 2.32 -28.67
C GLN A 387 1.31 2.11 -30.01
N PRO A 388 0.90 3.20 -30.67
CA PRO A 388 0.05 4.30 -30.23
C PRO A 388 -1.44 3.97 -30.36
#